data_AF-A0A0G0BQJ5-F1
#
_entry.id   AF-A0A0G0BQJ5-F1
#
_cell.length_a   1.000
_cell.length_b   1.000
_cell.length_c   1.000
_cell.angle_alpha   90.00
_cell.angle_beta   90.00
_cell.angle_gamma   90.00
#
_symmetry.space_group_name_H-M   'P 1'
#
loop_
_entity.id
_entity.type
_entity.pdbx_description
1 polymer ?
#
loop_
_entity_poly.entity_id
_entity_poly.type
_entity_poly.pdbx_seq_one_letter_code
_entity_poly.pdbx_strand_id
1 'polypeptide(L)'
;GRLHAKFLQNGTTTGRFSSQDPNLQNLPIKSELGKKIRNGFVAGEGYKLLAFDYSQIELRVVAMLSGDKRMTQIFRQEKDIHAGVASFVFGVPIEKVDSEMRRKAKVINFGIIYGMGVSSLRKSLGGTRQEAQKFYDNYFNQFSGVRDYLERVKAFAMKHSYTETLFGRRRYFPNINSRIPFLKNMAERTAINAPVQGTATADIIKLAIRYVEEDLEKKNLLDRTHLVLQIHDELVYETESGILSEVEKIIKNTMQTVLERSYLHYKIDIPLVVHSGSGNNLGEVK
;
A
#
# COMPACT_ATOMS: atom_id res chain seq x y z
N GLY A 1 -27.83 -15.31 6.46
CA GLY A 1 -27.42 -15.25 5.04
C GLY A 1 -26.08 -14.57 4.92
N ARG A 2 -25.38 -14.71 3.78
CA ARG A 2 -24.08 -14.06 3.52
C ARG A 2 -24.21 -13.00 2.43
N LEU A 3 -23.36 -11.98 2.47
CA LEU A 3 -23.28 -10.94 1.45
C LEU A 3 -22.20 -11.32 0.42
N HIS A 4 -22.56 -11.39 -0.86
CA HIS A 4 -21.67 -11.82 -1.92
C HIS A 4 -21.32 -10.64 -2.85
N ALA A 5 -20.27 -9.89 -2.49
CA ALA A 5 -19.77 -8.81 -3.32
C ALA A 5 -19.03 -9.34 -4.57
N LYS A 6 -19.07 -8.58 -5.66
CA LYS A 6 -18.32 -8.89 -6.88
C LYS A 6 -16.97 -8.20 -6.87
N PHE A 7 -15.90 -8.99 -6.89
CA PHE A 7 -14.53 -8.49 -7.04
C PHE A 7 -14.10 -8.55 -8.51
N LEU A 8 -13.96 -7.38 -9.14
CA LEU A 8 -13.59 -7.25 -10.54
C LEU A 8 -12.07 -7.16 -10.68
N GLN A 9 -11.47 -8.08 -11.42
CA GLN A 9 -10.03 -8.06 -11.72
C GLN A 9 -9.64 -7.05 -12.80
N ASN A 10 -10.58 -6.72 -13.68
CA ASN A 10 -10.42 -5.80 -14.81
C ASN A 10 -11.06 -4.42 -14.57
N GLY A 11 -11.48 -4.12 -13.34
CA GLY A 11 -12.17 -2.86 -13.03
C GLY A 11 -11.24 -1.66 -12.84
N THR A 12 -9.95 -1.87 -12.60
CA THR A 12 -8.99 -0.78 -12.37
C THR A 12 -7.85 -0.79 -13.39
N THR A 13 -7.34 0.40 -13.73
CA THR A 13 -6.22 0.57 -14.67
C THR A 13 -4.86 0.24 -14.07
N THR A 14 -4.78 0.06 -12.75
CA THR A 14 -3.54 -0.31 -12.02
C THR A 14 -3.48 -1.80 -11.69
N GLY A 15 -4.53 -2.57 -12.01
CA GLY A 15 -4.62 -4.00 -11.77
C GLY A 15 -5.15 -4.40 -10.39
N ARG A 16 -5.47 -3.43 -9.52
CA ARG A 16 -6.17 -3.68 -8.24
C ARG A 16 -7.52 -4.35 -8.49
N PHE A 17 -7.98 -5.15 -7.54
CA PHE A 17 -9.39 -5.48 -7.48
C PHE A 17 -10.22 -4.21 -7.24
N SER A 18 -11.38 -4.13 -7.90
CA SER A 18 -12.47 -3.25 -7.45
C SER A 18 -13.62 -4.10 -6.93
N SER A 19 -14.46 -3.51 -6.08
CA SER A 19 -15.60 -4.19 -5.48
C SER A 19 -16.90 -3.46 -5.85
N GLN A 20 -17.94 -4.22 -6.19
CA GLN A 20 -19.28 -3.70 -6.43
C GLN A 20 -20.36 -4.70 -5.96
N ASP A 21 -21.58 -4.21 -5.83
CA ASP A 21 -22.76 -4.99 -5.42
C ASP A 21 -22.57 -5.81 -4.11
N PRO A 22 -22.14 -5.22 -2.98
CA PRO A 22 -21.81 -3.81 -2.71
C PRO A 22 -20.30 -3.53 -2.81
N ASN A 23 -19.93 -2.25 -2.83
CA ASN A 23 -18.51 -1.85 -2.82
C ASN A 23 -17.92 -1.92 -1.40
N LEU A 24 -17.22 -3.02 -1.11
CA LEU A 24 -16.58 -3.28 0.18
C LEU A 24 -15.23 -2.57 0.37
N GLN A 25 -14.66 -1.98 -0.69
CA GLN A 25 -13.45 -1.16 -0.59
C GLN A 25 -13.72 0.19 0.10
N ASN A 26 -14.98 0.63 0.13
CA ASN A 26 -15.39 1.93 0.67
C ASN A 26 -15.94 1.84 2.11
N LEU A 27 -15.74 0.72 2.81
CA LEU A 27 -16.20 0.58 4.19
C LEU A 27 -15.57 1.66 5.08
N PRO A 28 -16.35 2.53 5.74
CA PRO A 28 -15.79 3.62 6.53
C PRO A 28 -15.03 3.07 7.75
N ILE A 29 -13.80 3.57 7.96
CA ILE A 29 -12.91 3.04 9.02
C ILE A 29 -12.94 3.91 10.27
N LYS A 30 -13.01 5.24 10.11
CA LYS A 30 -12.71 6.19 11.19
C LYS A 30 -13.92 6.76 11.91
N SER A 31 -15.09 6.77 11.27
CA SER A 31 -16.31 7.30 11.88
C SER A 31 -16.93 6.29 12.83
N GLU A 32 -17.62 6.76 13.87
CA GLU A 32 -18.37 5.88 14.78
C GLU A 32 -19.41 5.04 14.03
N LEU A 33 -20.06 5.63 13.01
CA LEU A 33 -20.95 4.89 12.13
C LEU A 33 -20.20 3.81 11.33
N GLY A 34 -18.99 4.13 10.84
CA GLY A 34 -18.12 3.17 10.16
C GLY A 34 -17.77 1.97 11.01
N LYS A 35 -17.37 2.21 12.27
CA LYS A 35 -17.11 1.15 13.25
C LYS A 35 -18.34 0.28 13.45
N LYS A 36 -19.53 0.88 13.66
CA LYS A 36 -20.79 0.13 13.79
C LYS A 36 -21.10 -0.72 12.56
N ILE A 37 -20.87 -0.20 11.36
CA ILE A 37 -21.04 -0.96 10.11
C ILE A 37 -20.09 -2.16 10.08
N ARG A 38 -18.79 -1.97 10.42
CA ARG A 38 -17.81 -3.06 10.46
C ARG A 38 -18.18 -4.13 11.50
N ASN A 39 -18.72 -3.74 12.65
CA ASN A 39 -19.20 -4.69 13.67
C ASN A 39 -20.33 -5.60 13.15
N GLY A 40 -21.08 -5.16 12.13
CA GLY A 40 -22.11 -5.97 11.49
C GLY A 40 -21.58 -7.11 10.60
N PHE A 41 -20.30 -7.09 10.23
CA PHE A 41 -19.64 -8.18 9.51
C PHE A 41 -19.07 -9.15 10.53
N VAL A 42 -19.81 -10.24 10.79
CA VAL A 42 -19.49 -11.24 11.82
C VAL A 42 -18.99 -12.54 11.20
N ALA A 43 -18.16 -13.29 11.93
CA ALA A 43 -17.83 -14.66 11.62
C ALA A 43 -19.03 -15.59 11.84
N GLY A 44 -19.08 -16.69 11.09
CA GLY A 44 -20.00 -17.79 11.37
C GLY A 44 -19.75 -18.46 12.73
N GLU A 45 -20.73 -19.22 13.20
CA GLU A 45 -20.61 -19.99 14.45
C GLU A 45 -19.46 -21.00 14.37
N GLY A 46 -18.60 -21.05 15.39
CA GLY A 46 -17.38 -21.87 15.41
C GLY A 46 -16.17 -21.26 14.68
N TYR A 47 -16.36 -20.14 13.96
CA TYR A 47 -15.33 -19.45 13.18
C TYR A 47 -14.91 -18.12 13.79
N LYS A 48 -13.78 -17.59 13.31
CA LYS A 48 -13.24 -16.26 13.61
C LYS A 48 -12.83 -15.57 12.33
N LEU A 49 -12.87 -14.24 12.33
CA LEU A 49 -12.24 -13.44 11.30
C LEU A 49 -10.76 -13.21 11.64
N LEU A 50 -9.91 -13.32 10.63
CA LEU A 50 -8.48 -12.99 10.68
C LEU A 50 -8.17 -11.95 9.62
N ALA A 51 -7.66 -10.80 10.02
CA ALA A 51 -7.25 -9.74 9.10
C ALA A 51 -5.73 -9.66 9.03
N PHE A 52 -5.19 -9.54 7.83
CA PHE A 52 -3.76 -9.39 7.56
C PHE A 52 -3.55 -8.14 6.71
N ASP A 53 -2.85 -7.15 7.25
CA ASP A 53 -2.58 -5.87 6.60
C ASP A 53 -1.08 -5.72 6.32
N TYR A 54 -0.72 -5.39 5.08
CA TYR A 54 0.66 -5.06 4.78
C TYR A 54 1.03 -3.67 5.29
N SER A 55 1.99 -3.63 6.21
CA SER A 55 2.45 -2.40 6.83
C SER A 55 3.19 -1.50 5.83
N GLN A 56 2.49 -0.48 5.31
CA GLN A 56 3.03 0.55 4.40
C GLN A 56 3.66 -0.02 3.12
N ILE A 57 3.01 -1.02 2.50
CA ILE A 57 3.54 -1.72 1.33
C ILE A 57 3.91 -0.80 0.17
N GLU A 58 3.13 0.25 -0.09
CA GLU A 58 3.44 1.19 -1.17
C GLU A 58 4.77 1.91 -0.95
N LEU A 59 5.09 2.31 0.28
CA LEU A 59 6.37 2.95 0.59
C LEU A 59 7.54 1.98 0.56
N ARG A 60 7.33 0.72 1.00
CA ARG A 60 8.34 -0.33 0.87
C ARG A 60 8.65 -0.59 -0.60
N VAL A 61 7.63 -0.63 -1.46
CA VAL A 61 7.80 -0.76 -2.91
C VAL A 61 8.55 0.43 -3.51
N VAL A 62 8.26 1.66 -3.09
CA VAL A 62 9.04 2.84 -3.51
C VAL A 62 10.50 2.68 -3.13
N ALA A 63 10.80 2.27 -1.90
CA ALA A 63 12.17 2.04 -1.43
C ALA A 63 12.87 0.94 -2.25
N MET A 64 12.19 -0.17 -2.55
CA MET A 64 12.71 -1.26 -3.37
C MET A 64 13.00 -0.83 -4.82
N LEU A 65 12.02 -0.19 -5.48
CA LEU A 65 12.16 0.21 -6.89
C LEU A 65 13.13 1.37 -7.08
N SER A 66 13.25 2.25 -6.08
CA SER A 66 14.17 3.37 -6.13
C SER A 66 15.62 3.00 -5.82
N GLY A 67 15.83 1.94 -5.03
CA GLY A 67 17.15 1.59 -4.48
C GLY A 67 17.68 2.65 -3.51
N ASP A 68 16.81 3.49 -2.94
CA ASP A 68 17.22 4.56 -2.05
C ASP A 68 17.79 3.99 -0.74
N LYS A 69 19.09 4.22 -0.51
CA LYS A 69 19.80 3.64 0.64
C LYS A 69 19.24 4.10 1.98
N ARG A 70 18.82 5.36 2.09
CA ARG A 70 18.30 5.93 3.33
C ARG A 70 16.92 5.37 3.65
N MET A 71 16.03 5.33 2.66
CA MET A 71 14.69 4.76 2.82
C MET A 71 14.77 3.25 3.12
N THR A 72 15.67 2.53 2.45
CA THR A 72 16.00 1.13 2.73
C THR A 72 16.44 0.94 4.19
N GLN A 73 17.36 1.77 4.67
CA GLN A 73 17.85 1.70 6.04
C GLN A 73 16.75 1.99 7.07
N ILE A 74 15.89 2.98 6.81
CA ILE A 74 14.75 3.30 7.69
C ILE A 74 13.86 2.07 7.88
N PHE A 75 13.50 1.39 6.78
CA PHE A 75 12.66 0.19 6.87
C PHE A 75 13.38 -1.02 7.50
N ARG A 76 14.69 -1.19 7.25
CA ARG A 76 15.49 -2.25 7.90
C ARG A 76 15.59 -2.07 9.41
N GLN A 77 15.59 -0.83 9.88
CA GLN A 77 15.67 -0.49 11.30
C GLN A 77 14.27 -0.40 11.95
N GLU A 78 13.20 -0.77 11.24
CA GLU A 78 11.80 -0.64 11.69
C GLU A 78 11.45 0.75 12.20
N LYS A 79 12.15 1.78 11.71
CA LYS A 79 11.90 3.17 12.11
C LYS A 79 10.65 3.69 11.41
N ASP A 80 9.89 4.49 12.13
CA ASP A 80 8.72 5.15 11.57
C ASP A 80 9.16 6.26 10.60
N ILE A 81 9.02 5.98 9.30
CA ILE A 81 9.35 6.93 8.24
C ILE A 81 8.54 8.22 8.34
N HIS A 82 7.28 8.15 8.79
CA HIS A 82 6.44 9.33 8.94
C HIS A 82 6.87 10.17 10.14
N ALA A 83 7.30 9.55 11.24
CA ALA A 83 7.86 10.26 12.38
C ALA A 83 9.20 10.92 12.02
N GLY A 84 10.06 10.23 11.26
CA GLY A 84 11.30 10.81 10.75
C GLY A 84 11.06 12.00 9.82
N VAL A 85 10.09 11.88 8.90
CA VAL A 85 9.67 13.01 8.05
C VAL A 85 9.05 14.12 8.90
N ALA A 86 8.21 13.81 9.90
CA ALA A 86 7.62 14.82 10.77
C ALA A 86 8.66 15.59 11.58
N SER A 87 9.60 14.88 12.20
CA SER A 87 10.73 15.47 12.92
C SER A 87 11.49 16.47 12.03
N PHE A 88 11.71 16.09 10.77
CA PHE A 88 12.35 16.95 9.78
C PHE A 88 11.47 18.13 9.33
N VAL A 89 10.17 17.91 9.07
CA VAL A 89 9.20 18.93 8.66
C VAL A 89 9.04 20.01 9.73
N PHE A 90 8.86 19.59 10.98
CA PHE A 90 8.50 20.47 12.09
C PHE A 90 9.72 20.94 12.89
N GLY A 91 10.93 20.46 12.55
CA GLY A 91 12.17 20.84 13.24
C GLY A 91 12.21 20.40 14.70
N VAL A 92 11.49 19.33 15.06
CA VAL A 92 11.42 18.79 16.43
C VAL A 92 12.15 17.45 16.51
N PRO A 93 12.75 17.09 17.66
CA PRO A 93 13.24 15.74 17.91
C PRO A 93 12.15 14.68 17.66
N ILE A 94 12.52 13.49 17.22
CA ILE A 94 11.56 12.43 16.87
C ILE A 94 10.66 12.05 18.06
N GLU A 95 11.18 12.18 19.28
CA GLU A 95 10.49 11.93 20.55
C GLU A 95 9.42 12.99 20.85
N LYS A 96 9.51 14.16 20.23
CA LYS A 96 8.54 15.26 20.36
C LYS A 96 7.54 15.33 19.21
N VAL A 97 7.57 14.36 18.29
CA VAL A 97 6.60 14.27 17.20
C VAL A 97 5.27 13.78 17.78
N ASP A 98 4.27 14.67 17.79
CA ASP A 98 2.92 14.29 18.17
C ASP A 98 2.15 13.58 17.02
N SER A 99 0.96 13.08 17.35
CA SER A 99 0.12 12.35 16.40
C SER A 99 -0.39 13.21 15.24
N GLU A 100 -0.58 14.52 15.45
CA GLU A 100 -1.04 15.45 14.42
C GLU A 100 0.08 15.77 13.43
N MET A 101 1.28 16.03 13.93
CA MET A 101 2.52 16.21 13.16
C MET A 101 2.78 14.98 12.30
N ARG A 102 2.71 13.78 12.90
CA ARG A 102 2.86 12.51 12.17
C ARG A 102 1.80 12.37 11.07
N ARG A 103 0.54 12.73 11.34
CA ARG A 103 -0.54 12.69 10.35
C ARG A 103 -0.29 13.64 9.18
N LYS A 104 0.15 14.87 9.44
CA LYS A 104 0.50 15.84 8.39
C LYS A 104 1.70 15.35 7.56
N ALA A 105 2.73 14.84 8.22
CA ALA A 105 3.91 14.27 7.57
C ALA A 105 3.55 13.06 6.69
N LYS A 106 2.60 12.22 7.10
CA LYS A 106 2.07 11.12 6.27
C LYS A 106 1.49 11.65 4.96
N VAL A 107 0.61 12.66 5.02
CA VAL A 107 0.00 13.26 3.82
C VAL A 107 1.06 13.86 2.90
N ILE A 108 2.06 14.54 3.46
CA ILE A 108 3.15 15.15 2.71
C ILE A 108 4.03 14.07 2.06
N ASN A 109 4.44 13.04 2.80
CA ASN A 109 5.32 11.98 2.32
C ASN A 109 4.68 11.24 1.14
N PHE A 110 3.42 10.82 1.30
CA PHE A 110 2.66 10.22 0.20
C PHE A 110 2.47 11.20 -0.95
N GLY A 111 2.11 12.46 -0.64
CA GLY A 111 1.99 13.50 -1.64
C GLY A 111 3.22 13.61 -2.53
N ILE A 112 4.39 13.83 -1.94
CA ILE A 112 5.65 14.02 -2.65
C ILE A 112 6.00 12.79 -3.50
N ILE A 113 5.88 11.59 -2.93
CA ILE A 113 6.11 10.33 -3.65
C ILE A 113 5.16 10.18 -4.85
N TYR A 114 3.93 10.67 -4.72
CA TYR A 114 2.92 10.62 -5.78
C TYR A 114 2.91 11.84 -6.73
N GLY A 115 4.02 12.59 -6.78
CA GLY A 115 4.20 13.69 -7.71
C GLY A 115 3.53 15.01 -7.28
N MET A 116 3.32 15.21 -5.98
CA MET A 116 2.94 16.52 -5.43
C MET A 116 4.07 17.52 -5.64
N GLY A 117 3.80 18.58 -6.41
CA GLY A 117 4.71 19.69 -6.57
C GLY A 117 4.70 20.68 -5.40
N VAL A 118 5.65 21.60 -5.41
CA VAL A 118 5.89 22.62 -4.37
C VAL A 118 4.65 23.48 -4.07
N SER A 119 3.85 23.80 -5.09
CA SER A 119 2.61 24.58 -4.90
C SER A 119 1.55 23.84 -4.08
N SER A 120 1.42 22.52 -4.27
CA SER A 120 0.49 21.68 -3.51
C SER A 120 1.04 21.42 -2.11
N LEU A 121 2.34 21.18 -2.01
CA LEU A 121 3.04 21.05 -0.74
C LEU A 121 2.85 22.30 0.14
N ARG A 122 2.97 23.51 -0.42
CA ARG A 122 2.69 24.77 0.28
C ARG A 122 1.26 24.84 0.80
N LYS A 123 0.28 24.35 0.04
CA LYS A 123 -1.12 24.31 0.50
C LYS A 123 -1.29 23.36 1.69
N SER A 124 -0.53 22.26 1.74
CA SER A 124 -0.59 21.30 2.84
C SER A 124 0.20 21.73 4.08
N LEU A 125 1.34 22.40 3.91
CA LEU A 125 2.19 22.88 5.00
C LEU A 125 1.76 24.25 5.56
N GLY A 126 1.14 25.10 4.73
CA GLY A 126 1.04 26.53 4.98
C GLY A 126 2.32 27.27 4.64
N GLY A 127 2.38 28.56 4.99
CA GLY A 127 3.59 29.39 4.86
C GLY A 127 3.91 29.89 3.45
N THR A 128 5.18 30.25 3.26
CA THR A 128 5.69 30.87 2.03
C THR A 128 6.08 29.83 0.98
N ARG A 129 6.18 30.26 -0.27
CA ARG A 129 6.67 29.39 -1.37
C ARG A 129 8.13 28.98 -1.17
N GLN A 130 8.96 29.86 -0.61
CA GLN A 130 10.38 29.59 -0.37
C GLN A 130 10.59 28.48 0.66
N GLU A 131 9.81 28.48 1.75
CA GLU A 131 9.85 27.42 2.77
C GLU A 131 9.43 26.07 2.18
N ALA A 132 8.34 26.04 1.41
CA ALA A 132 7.89 24.83 0.74
C ALA A 132 8.92 24.31 -0.27
N GLN A 133 9.58 25.18 -1.02
CA GLN A 133 10.66 24.81 -1.94
C GLN A 133 11.85 24.22 -1.19
N LYS A 134 12.32 24.90 -0.14
CA LYS A 134 13.43 24.42 0.69
C LYS A 134 13.12 23.06 1.30
N PHE A 135 11.89 22.83 1.75
CA PHE A 135 11.45 21.53 2.24
C PHE A 135 11.49 20.46 1.16
N TYR A 136 10.92 20.76 -0.02
CA TYR A 136 10.90 19.85 -1.17
C TYR A 136 12.31 19.43 -1.58
N ASP A 137 13.22 20.39 -1.70
CA ASP A 137 14.61 20.15 -2.08
C ASP A 137 15.33 19.32 -1.02
N ASN A 138 15.16 19.66 0.26
CA ASN A 138 15.75 18.92 1.35
C ASN A 138 15.24 17.47 1.41
N TYR A 139 13.94 17.24 1.18
CA TYR A 139 13.37 15.90 1.15
C TYR A 139 14.05 15.05 0.08
N PHE A 140 14.15 15.55 -1.15
CA PHE A 140 14.81 14.81 -2.24
C PHE A 140 16.33 14.76 -2.13
N ASN A 141 16.96 15.67 -1.40
CA ASN A 141 18.38 15.55 -1.05
C ASN A 141 18.61 14.42 -0.04
N GLN A 142 17.67 14.17 0.88
CA GLN A 142 17.73 13.04 1.79
C GLN A 142 17.39 11.71 1.12
N PHE A 143 16.41 11.72 0.21
CA PHE A 143 15.91 10.56 -0.53
C PHE A 143 16.23 10.68 -2.03
N SER A 144 17.52 10.82 -2.34
CA SER A 144 18.00 11.06 -3.70
C SER A 144 17.70 9.91 -4.65
N GLY A 145 17.73 8.66 -4.17
CA GLY A 145 17.37 7.49 -4.97
C GLY A 145 15.90 7.53 -5.38
N VAL A 146 15.02 8.04 -4.50
CA VAL A 146 13.60 8.25 -4.83
C VAL A 146 13.48 9.29 -5.94
N ARG A 147 14.12 10.46 -5.80
CA ARG A 147 14.10 11.50 -6.85
C ARG A 147 14.50 10.93 -8.20
N ASP A 148 15.64 10.26 -8.24
CA ASP A 148 16.22 9.74 -9.47
C ASP A 148 15.30 8.65 -10.08
N TYR A 149 14.63 7.86 -9.24
CA TYR A 149 13.63 6.91 -9.70
C TYR A 149 12.39 7.57 -10.32
N LEU A 150 11.82 8.59 -9.67
CA LEU A 150 10.65 9.30 -10.21
C LEU A 150 10.97 9.94 -11.57
N GLU A 151 12.16 10.55 -11.71
CA GLU A 151 12.62 11.12 -12.98
C GLU A 151 12.85 10.05 -14.06
N ARG A 152 13.45 8.89 -13.70
CA ARG A 152 13.59 7.76 -14.64
C ARG A 152 12.25 7.24 -15.13
N VAL A 153 11.28 7.03 -14.22
CA VAL A 153 9.94 6.55 -14.58
C VAL A 153 9.22 7.57 -15.48
N LYS A 154 9.33 8.86 -15.15
CA LYS A 154 8.77 9.94 -15.97
C LYS A 154 9.36 9.96 -17.38
N ALA A 155 10.69 9.92 -17.49
CA ALA A 155 11.39 9.91 -18.78
C ALA A 155 11.01 8.66 -19.60
N PHE A 156 10.94 7.49 -18.96
CA PHE A 156 10.49 6.25 -19.60
C PHE A 156 9.05 6.38 -20.12
N ALA A 157 8.13 6.87 -19.30
CA ALA A 157 6.73 7.05 -19.67
C ALA A 157 6.57 8.03 -20.84
N MET A 158 7.33 9.13 -20.89
CA MET A 158 7.30 10.08 -22.00
C MET A 158 7.78 9.47 -23.32
N LYS A 159 8.80 8.59 -23.26
CA LYS A 159 9.37 7.93 -24.43
C LYS A 159 8.50 6.76 -24.95
N HIS A 160 7.98 5.94 -24.04
CA HIS A 160 7.31 4.68 -24.38
C HIS A 160 5.78 4.76 -24.29
N SER A 161 5.23 5.84 -23.73
CA SER A 161 3.78 6.00 -23.48
C SER A 161 3.17 4.94 -22.57
N TYR A 162 3.99 4.20 -21.82
CA TYR A 162 3.55 3.26 -20.79
C TYR A 162 4.54 3.18 -19.64
N THR A 163 4.12 2.60 -18.51
CA THR A 163 5.00 2.16 -17.42
C THR A 163 4.72 0.70 -17.06
N GLU A 164 5.68 0.06 -16.42
CA GLU A 164 5.61 -1.35 -16.00
C GLU A 164 5.73 -1.50 -14.49
N THR A 165 5.03 -2.47 -13.92
CA THR A 165 5.27 -2.92 -12.53
C THR A 165 6.52 -3.79 -12.46
N LEU A 166 6.96 -4.14 -11.25
CA LEU A 166 8.05 -5.10 -11.04
C LEU A 166 7.83 -6.43 -11.79
N PHE A 167 6.57 -6.84 -11.92
CA PHE A 167 6.16 -8.09 -12.55
C PHE A 167 5.80 -7.92 -14.04
N GLY A 168 6.07 -6.76 -14.64
CA GLY A 168 5.88 -6.52 -16.08
C GLY A 168 4.45 -6.11 -16.48
N ARG A 169 3.55 -5.82 -15.53
CA ARG A 169 2.21 -5.31 -15.85
C ARG A 169 2.33 -3.90 -16.44
N ARG A 170 1.82 -3.70 -17.65
CA ARG A 170 1.83 -2.42 -18.34
C ARG A 170 0.60 -1.57 -18.06
N ARG A 171 0.80 -0.26 -17.94
CA ARG A 171 -0.26 0.76 -18.04
C ARG A 171 0.13 1.81 -19.06
N TYR A 172 -0.77 2.10 -20.00
CA TYR A 172 -0.55 3.08 -21.06
C TYR A 172 -1.06 4.48 -20.67
N PHE A 173 -0.37 5.52 -21.15
CA PHE A 173 -0.63 6.92 -20.89
C PHE A 173 -0.69 7.72 -22.19
N PRO A 174 -1.81 7.68 -22.94
CA PRO A 174 -1.92 8.37 -24.22
C PRO A 174 -1.70 9.89 -24.12
N ASN A 175 -2.02 10.46 -22.95
CA ASN A 175 -1.91 11.90 -22.69
C ASN A 175 -0.54 12.35 -22.15
N ILE A 176 0.45 11.47 -22.05
CA ILE A 176 1.77 11.81 -21.48
C ILE A 176 2.52 12.88 -22.29
N ASN A 177 2.26 12.91 -23.61
CA ASN A 177 2.82 13.90 -24.55
C ASN A 177 1.78 14.93 -25.00
N SER A 178 0.68 15.08 -24.26
CA SER A 178 -0.36 16.05 -24.60
C SER A 178 0.20 17.48 -24.60
N ARG A 179 -0.20 18.28 -25.60
CA ARG A 179 0.08 19.73 -25.63
C ARG A 179 -0.71 20.50 -24.58
N ILE A 180 -1.75 19.90 -24.02
CA ILE A 180 -2.58 20.50 -22.96
C ILE A 180 -1.87 20.28 -21.61
N PRO A 181 -1.40 21.35 -20.93
CA PRO A 181 -0.60 21.20 -19.71
C PRO A 181 -1.30 20.42 -18.59
N PHE A 182 -2.61 20.60 -18.44
CA PHE A 182 -3.40 19.87 -17.45
C PHE A 182 -3.39 18.35 -17.67
N LEU A 183 -3.64 17.91 -18.91
CA LEU A 183 -3.67 16.49 -19.28
C LEU A 183 -2.28 15.86 -19.14
N LYS A 184 -1.24 16.58 -19.58
CA LYS A 184 0.15 16.16 -19.43
C LYS A 184 0.52 15.97 -17.95
N ASN A 185 0.27 16.98 -17.12
CA ASN A 185 0.58 16.91 -15.68
C ASN A 185 -0.19 15.80 -14.96
N MET A 186 -1.45 15.55 -15.36
CA MET A 186 -2.22 14.43 -14.83
C MET A 186 -1.63 13.09 -15.25
N ALA A 187 -1.26 12.93 -16.53
CA ALA A 187 -0.63 11.72 -17.05
C ALA A 187 0.72 11.45 -16.38
N GLU A 188 1.57 12.47 -16.19
CA GLU A 188 2.87 12.36 -15.52
C GLU A 188 2.72 11.85 -14.08
N ARG A 189 1.83 12.46 -13.29
CA ARG A 189 1.54 12.00 -11.92
C ARG A 189 1.06 10.56 -11.90
N THR A 190 0.17 10.22 -12.84
CA THR A 190 -0.40 8.88 -12.92
C THR A 190 0.65 7.84 -13.35
N ALA A 191 1.57 8.22 -14.23
CA ALA A 191 2.66 7.37 -14.71
C ALA A 191 3.65 7.03 -13.60
N ILE A 192 4.00 7.99 -12.77
CA ILE A 192 4.89 7.80 -11.62
C ILE A 192 4.26 6.85 -10.59
N ASN A 193 2.94 6.97 -10.36
CA ASN A 193 2.25 6.20 -9.32
C ASN A 193 1.94 4.75 -9.75
N ALA A 194 1.73 4.52 -11.05
CA ALA A 194 1.23 3.25 -11.54
C ALA A 194 2.16 2.04 -11.26
N PRO A 195 3.49 2.12 -11.43
CA PRO A 195 4.40 1.02 -11.08
C PRO A 195 4.36 0.67 -9.60
N VAL A 196 4.34 1.68 -8.73
CA VAL A 196 4.30 1.51 -7.28
C VAL A 196 2.99 0.86 -6.87
N GLN A 197 1.87 1.45 -7.26
CA GLN A 197 0.54 0.98 -6.92
C GLN A 197 0.28 -0.42 -7.49
N GLY A 198 0.62 -0.65 -8.76
CA GLY A 198 0.42 -1.94 -9.42
C GLY A 198 1.28 -3.04 -8.80
N THR A 199 2.54 -2.76 -8.47
CA THR A 199 3.39 -3.74 -7.77
C THR A 199 2.84 -4.03 -6.36
N ALA A 200 2.61 -2.99 -5.56
CA ALA A 200 2.27 -3.11 -4.15
C ALA A 200 0.89 -3.74 -3.90
N THR A 201 -0.14 -3.17 -4.51
CA THR A 201 -1.54 -3.41 -4.13
C THR A 201 -2.33 -4.19 -5.18
N ALA A 202 -1.67 -4.62 -6.25
CA ALA A 202 -2.24 -5.53 -7.22
C ALA A 202 -1.41 -6.81 -7.33
N ASP A 203 -0.16 -6.71 -7.78
CA ASP A 203 0.63 -7.89 -8.09
C ASP A 203 1.03 -8.66 -6.82
N ILE A 204 1.60 -8.00 -5.82
CA ILE A 204 1.96 -8.65 -4.54
C ILE A 204 0.72 -9.23 -3.85
N ILE A 205 -0.39 -8.48 -3.80
CA ILE A 205 -1.63 -8.97 -3.19
C ILE A 205 -2.17 -10.22 -3.91
N LYS A 206 -2.17 -10.23 -5.25
CA LYS A 206 -2.64 -11.40 -6.02
C LYS A 206 -1.73 -12.61 -5.85
N LEU A 207 -0.42 -12.40 -5.82
CA LEU A 207 0.54 -13.47 -5.52
C LEU A 207 0.37 -13.98 -4.08
N ALA A 208 0.12 -13.08 -3.12
CA ALA A 208 -0.14 -13.44 -1.73
C ALA A 208 -1.37 -14.35 -1.62
N ILE A 209 -2.50 -13.97 -2.24
CA ILE A 209 -3.73 -14.78 -2.25
C ILE A 209 -3.43 -16.17 -2.80
N ARG A 210 -2.79 -16.25 -3.97
CA ARG A 210 -2.44 -17.54 -4.60
C ARG A 210 -1.55 -18.40 -3.71
N TYR A 211 -0.49 -17.83 -3.15
CA TYR A 211 0.46 -18.60 -2.33
C TYR A 211 -0.12 -19.03 -1.00
N VAL A 212 -1.00 -18.21 -0.41
CA VAL A 212 -1.74 -18.59 0.80
C VAL A 212 -2.65 -19.77 0.50
N GLU A 213 -3.38 -19.73 -0.61
CA GLU A 213 -4.23 -20.85 -1.05
C GLU A 213 -3.41 -22.14 -1.22
N GLU A 214 -2.27 -22.08 -1.93
CA GLU A 214 -1.36 -23.22 -2.09
C GLU A 214 -0.81 -23.76 -0.75
N ASP A 215 -0.54 -22.91 0.23
CA ASP A 215 0.01 -23.32 1.53
C ASP A 215 -1.08 -23.92 2.45
N LEU A 216 -2.29 -23.38 2.40
CA LEU A 216 -3.45 -23.94 3.09
C LEU A 216 -3.83 -25.30 2.48
N GLU A 217 -3.71 -25.47 1.16
CA GLU A 217 -4.00 -26.74 0.47
C GLU A 217 -3.05 -27.84 0.94
N LYS A 218 -1.74 -27.56 0.94
CA LYS A 218 -0.71 -28.51 1.41
C LYS A 218 -0.90 -28.96 2.85
N LYS A 219 -1.59 -28.15 3.66
CA LYS A 219 -1.89 -28.43 5.06
C LYS A 219 -3.28 -29.01 5.29
N ASN A 220 -4.07 -29.21 4.22
CA ASN A 220 -5.48 -29.64 4.29
C ASN A 220 -6.35 -28.69 5.15
N LEU A 221 -6.10 -27.38 5.04
CA LEU A 221 -6.82 -26.34 5.79
C LEU A 221 -7.79 -25.53 4.93
N LEU A 222 -7.79 -25.70 3.60
CA LEU A 222 -8.65 -24.92 2.68
C LEU A 222 -10.15 -25.06 2.97
N ASP A 223 -10.60 -26.23 3.42
CA ASP A 223 -12.01 -26.46 3.75
C ASP A 223 -12.46 -25.75 5.04
N ARG A 224 -11.50 -25.24 5.82
CA ARG A 224 -11.73 -24.66 7.16
C ARG A 224 -11.28 -23.20 7.24
N THR A 225 -10.70 -22.67 6.16
CA THR A 225 -10.14 -21.32 6.08
C THR A 225 -10.47 -20.72 4.71
N HIS A 226 -11.25 -19.65 4.69
CA HIS A 226 -11.71 -19.03 3.44
C HIS A 226 -11.34 -17.55 3.39
N LEU A 227 -10.79 -17.11 2.26
CA LEU A 227 -10.64 -15.67 1.98
C LEU A 227 -12.03 -15.07 1.76
N VAL A 228 -12.47 -14.21 2.67
CA VAL A 228 -13.80 -13.60 2.61
C VAL A 228 -13.79 -12.18 2.06
N LEU A 229 -12.73 -11.41 2.31
CA LEU A 229 -12.63 -10.03 1.83
C LEU A 229 -11.19 -9.66 1.45
N GLN A 230 -11.07 -8.81 0.45
CA GLN A 230 -9.84 -8.05 0.17
C GLN A 230 -10.21 -6.56 0.21
N ILE A 231 -9.51 -5.77 1.00
CA ILE A 231 -9.74 -4.32 1.17
C ILE A 231 -8.39 -3.62 1.08
N HIS A 232 -8.13 -2.89 -0.01
CA HIS A 232 -6.83 -2.25 -0.24
C HIS A 232 -5.64 -3.22 -0.15
N ASP A 233 -4.81 -3.12 0.89
CA ASP A 233 -3.65 -3.94 1.23
C ASP A 233 -3.94 -4.99 2.32
N GLU A 234 -5.21 -5.11 2.72
CA GLU A 234 -5.71 -6.04 3.73
C GLU A 234 -6.42 -7.26 3.11
N LEU A 235 -6.10 -8.44 3.62
CA LEU A 235 -6.79 -9.70 3.35
C LEU A 235 -7.50 -10.17 4.62
N VAL A 236 -8.80 -10.48 4.50
CA VAL A 236 -9.60 -10.98 5.62
C VAL A 236 -10.03 -12.40 5.32
N TYR A 237 -9.67 -13.31 6.21
CA TYR A 237 -10.05 -14.71 6.18
C TYR A 237 -11.08 -15.00 7.27
N GLU A 238 -11.92 -15.99 7.02
CA GLU A 238 -12.76 -16.63 8.03
C GLU A 238 -12.19 -18.04 8.26
N THR A 239 -11.84 -18.38 9.50
CA THR A 239 -11.24 -19.67 9.84
C THR A 239 -11.86 -20.29 11.08
N GLU A 240 -11.87 -21.62 11.16
CA GLU A 240 -12.35 -22.31 12.36
C GLU A 240 -11.48 -21.96 13.58
N SER A 241 -12.13 -21.74 14.73
CA SER A 241 -11.47 -21.25 15.95
C SER A 241 -10.35 -22.17 16.45
N GLY A 242 -10.47 -23.49 16.25
CA GLY A 242 -9.50 -24.48 16.71
C GLY A 242 -8.14 -24.44 16.00
N ILE A 243 -8.09 -23.90 14.77
CA ILE A 243 -6.86 -23.84 13.94
C ILE A 243 -6.33 -22.41 13.78
N LEU A 244 -6.91 -21.44 14.49
CA LEU A 244 -6.64 -20.01 14.30
C LEU A 244 -5.15 -19.68 14.36
N SER A 245 -4.43 -20.16 15.38
CA SER A 245 -3.01 -19.83 15.57
C SER A 245 -2.11 -20.43 14.50
N GLU A 246 -2.47 -21.61 13.98
CA GLU A 246 -1.73 -22.26 12.90
C GLU A 246 -1.92 -21.50 11.59
N VAL A 247 -3.18 -21.21 11.23
CA VAL A 247 -3.55 -20.46 10.04
C VAL A 247 -2.94 -19.06 10.06
N GLU A 248 -2.98 -18.37 11.21
CA GLU A 248 -2.37 -17.05 11.34
C GLU A 248 -0.88 -17.05 11.00
N LYS A 249 -0.13 -18.03 11.51
CA LYS A 249 1.31 -18.17 11.23
C LYS A 249 1.57 -18.47 9.76
N ILE A 250 0.79 -19.36 9.16
CA ILE A 250 0.93 -19.73 7.74
C ILE A 250 0.72 -18.48 6.88
N ILE A 251 -0.45 -17.85 6.99
CA ILE A 251 -0.82 -16.71 6.13
C ILE A 251 0.18 -15.57 6.30
N LYS A 252 0.53 -15.23 7.55
CA LYS A 252 1.50 -14.17 7.83
C LYS A 252 2.86 -14.47 7.21
N ASN A 253 3.40 -15.68 7.37
CA ASN A 253 4.68 -16.06 6.78
C ASN A 253 4.63 -16.02 5.25
N THR A 254 3.56 -16.54 4.65
CA THR A 254 3.38 -16.55 3.19
C THR A 254 3.34 -15.13 2.64
N MET A 255 2.56 -14.23 3.26
CA MET A 255 2.48 -12.82 2.85
C MET A 255 3.83 -12.10 2.96
N GLN A 256 4.63 -12.37 4.00
CA GLN A 256 5.94 -11.73 4.17
C GLN A 256 6.99 -12.23 3.16
N THR A 257 6.84 -13.46 2.64
CA THR A 257 7.80 -14.12 1.74
C THR A 257 7.38 -14.10 0.26
N VAL A 258 6.28 -13.41 -0.08
CA VAL A 258 5.71 -13.38 -1.46
C VAL A 258 6.74 -13.04 -2.53
N LEU A 259 7.61 -12.06 -2.28
CA LEU A 259 8.59 -11.62 -3.29
C LEU A 259 9.70 -12.65 -3.52
N GLU A 260 10.17 -13.32 -2.47
CA GLU A 260 11.19 -14.37 -2.56
C GLU A 260 10.65 -15.62 -3.26
N ARG A 261 9.38 -15.97 -2.97
CA ARG A 261 8.68 -17.08 -3.61
C ARG A 261 8.22 -16.77 -5.03
N SER A 262 8.11 -15.49 -5.40
CA SER A 262 7.71 -15.07 -6.74
C SER A 262 8.65 -15.66 -7.81
N TYR A 263 8.15 -15.76 -9.04
CA TYR A 263 8.96 -16.24 -10.17
C TYR A 263 10.18 -15.36 -10.47
N LEU A 264 10.25 -14.15 -9.90
CA LEU A 264 11.42 -13.28 -9.97
C LEU A 264 12.48 -13.61 -8.92
N HIS A 265 12.14 -14.43 -7.92
CA HIS A 265 12.97 -14.72 -6.75
C HIS A 265 13.61 -13.46 -6.16
N TYR A 266 12.80 -12.42 -6.04
CA TYR A 266 13.28 -11.08 -5.72
C TYR A 266 13.81 -11.08 -4.29
N LYS A 267 15.13 -10.94 -4.14
CA LYS A 267 15.78 -10.89 -2.83
C LYS A 267 15.33 -9.64 -2.08
N ILE A 268 14.69 -9.86 -0.94
CA ILE A 268 14.09 -8.79 -0.17
C ILE A 268 15.18 -8.13 0.69
N ASP A 269 15.65 -6.96 0.25
CA ASP A 269 16.47 -6.09 1.11
C ASP A 269 15.65 -5.35 2.18
N ILE A 270 14.34 -5.22 1.95
CA ILE A 270 13.39 -4.46 2.77
C ILE A 270 12.25 -5.38 3.18
N PRO A 271 12.18 -5.87 4.43
CA PRO A 271 11.21 -6.89 4.82
C PRO A 271 9.78 -6.40 4.54
N LEU A 272 8.95 -7.26 3.95
CA LEU A 272 7.51 -7.03 3.95
C LEU A 272 6.99 -7.36 5.35
N VAL A 273 6.36 -6.39 6.00
CA VAL A 273 5.83 -6.56 7.36
C VAL A 273 4.32 -6.69 7.27
N VAL A 274 3.76 -7.69 7.94
CA VAL A 274 2.33 -7.95 7.98
C VAL A 274 1.84 -7.88 9.43
N HIS A 275 0.84 -7.05 9.67
CA HIS A 275 0.12 -7.04 10.94
C HIS A 275 -1.09 -7.95 10.83
N SER A 276 -1.30 -8.76 11.86
CA SER A 276 -2.44 -9.67 11.97
C SER A 276 -3.30 -9.30 13.17
N GLY A 277 -4.60 -9.44 13.02
CA GLY A 277 -5.59 -9.36 14.09
C GLY A 277 -6.59 -10.50 13.98
N SER A 278 -7.30 -10.81 15.06
CA SER A 278 -8.39 -11.80 15.05
C SER A 278 -9.58 -11.36 15.89
N GLY A 279 -10.79 -11.76 15.52
CA GLY A 279 -12.00 -11.36 16.23
C GLY A 279 -13.27 -12.06 15.76
N ASN A 280 -14.37 -11.80 16.45
CA ASN A 280 -15.70 -12.29 16.07
C ASN A 280 -16.33 -11.46 14.95
N ASN A 281 -15.87 -10.22 14.76
CA ASN A 281 -16.39 -9.30 13.77
C ASN A 281 -15.30 -8.41 13.20
N LEU A 282 -15.58 -7.75 12.07
CA LEU A 282 -14.60 -6.94 11.33
C LEU A 282 -14.14 -5.67 12.09
N GLY A 283 -14.83 -5.30 13.17
CA GLY A 283 -14.42 -4.21 14.05
C GLY A 283 -13.36 -4.63 15.07
N GLU A 284 -13.36 -5.87 15.53
CA GLU A 284 -12.41 -6.41 16.52
C GLU A 284 -11.04 -6.76 15.93
N VAL A 285 -10.99 -7.07 14.63
CA VAL A 285 -9.76 -7.42 13.90
C VAL A 285 -8.83 -6.22 13.63
N LYS A 286 -9.27 -4.99 13.92
CA LYS A 286 -8.57 -3.73 13.61
C LYS A 286 -8.15 -2.93 14.82
#